data_AF-A0A1Y4ITZ3-F1
#
_entry.id   AF-A0A1Y4ITZ3-F1
#
_cell.length_a   1.000
_cell.length_b   1.000
_cell.length_c   1.000
_cell.angle_alpha   90.00
_cell.angle_beta   90.00
_cell.angle_gamma   90.00
#
_symmetry.space_group_name_H-M   'P 1'
#
loop_
_entity.id
_entity.type
_entity.pdbx_description
1 polymer ?
#
loop_
_entity_poly.entity_id
_entity_poly.type
_entity_poly.pdbx_seq_one_letter_code
_entity_poly.pdbx_strand_id
1 'polypeptide(L)'
;MSELDFLRNVLGLQQEDLLAEALAVCKIKNVPKGYKLFDTGENPTQICLLVNGVFRGFFLDADGNEITDCLVITPGYPLMPDSNLNVSFSLTIEA
;
A
#
# COMPACT_ATOMS: atom_id res chain seq x y z
N MET A 1 -6.18 11.14 10.22
CA MET A 1 -4.75 11.21 10.57
C MET A 1 -4.08 12.04 9.49
N SER A 2 -3.17 12.96 9.83
CA SER A 2 -2.40 13.74 8.84
C SER A 2 -1.17 12.96 8.36
N GLU A 3 -0.55 13.40 7.25
CA GLU A 3 0.73 12.88 6.77
C GLU A 3 1.82 12.98 7.85
N LEU A 4 1.92 14.15 8.51
CA LEU A 4 2.89 14.41 9.57
C LEU A 4 2.71 13.44 10.75
N ASP A 5 1.46 13.27 11.20
CA ASP A 5 1.16 12.36 12.31
C ASP A 5 1.50 10.92 11.95
N PHE A 6 1.21 10.50 10.72
CA PHE A 6 1.52 9.16 10.24
C PHE A 6 3.03 8.91 10.20
N LEU A 7 3.80 9.82 9.59
CA LEU A 7 5.26 9.68 9.50
C LEU A 7 5.92 9.67 10.88
N ARG A 8 5.53 10.57 11.80
CA ARG A 8 6.12 10.61 13.14
C ARG A 8 5.67 9.47 14.04
N ASN A 9 4.36 9.25 14.14
CA ASN A 9 3.78 8.41 15.19
C ASN A 9 3.56 6.96 14.77
N VAL A 10 3.42 6.69 13.46
CA VAL A 10 3.25 5.34 12.93
C VAL A 10 4.58 4.80 12.39
N LEU A 11 5.28 5.57 11.56
CA LEU A 11 6.59 5.15 11.02
C LEU A 11 7.76 5.48 11.94
N GLY A 12 7.54 6.24 13.01
CA GLY A 12 8.58 6.57 13.98
C GLY A 12 9.65 7.54 13.46
N LEU A 13 9.35 8.32 12.43
CA LEU A 13 10.33 9.20 11.79
C LEU A 13 10.57 10.45 12.65
N GLN A 14 11.71 10.49 13.37
CA GLN A 14 12.05 11.57 14.31
C GLN A 14 13.03 12.61 13.76
N GLN A 15 13.77 12.28 12.70
CA GLN A 15 14.76 13.18 12.11
C GLN A 15 14.05 14.24 11.28
N GLU A 16 14.17 15.52 11.66
CA GLU A 16 13.41 16.63 11.06
C GLU A 16 13.68 16.80 9.56
N ASP A 17 14.94 16.67 9.12
CA ASP A 17 15.30 16.80 7.70
C ASP A 17 14.63 15.68 6.86
N LEU A 18 14.71 14.43 7.34
CA LEU A 18 14.11 13.28 6.65
C LEU A 18 12.58 13.34 6.69
N LEU A 19 12.00 13.87 7.76
CA LEU A 19 10.56 14.11 7.86
C LEU A 19 10.10 15.16 6.85
N ALA A 20 10.86 16.25 6.68
CA ALA A 20 10.57 17.28 5.69
C ALA A 20 10.65 16.73 4.25
N GLU A 21 11.67 15.92 3.95
CA GLU A 21 11.81 15.23 2.66
C GLU A 21 10.65 14.27 2.39
N ALA A 22 10.28 13.44 3.37
CA ALA A 22 9.17 12.50 3.24
C ALA A 22 7.82 13.22 3.04
N LEU A 23 7.58 14.31 3.78
CA LEU A 23 6.37 15.14 3.63
C LEU A 23 6.28 15.77 2.24
N ALA A 24 7.41 16.14 1.63
CA ALA A 24 7.43 16.74 0.31
C ALA A 24 7.01 15.78 -0.83
N VAL A 25 7.09 14.46 -0.61
CA VAL A 25 6.83 13.44 -1.64
C VAL A 25 5.65 12.52 -1.33
N CYS A 26 5.12 12.54 -0.10
CA CYS A 26 3.99 11.71 0.29
C CYS A 26 2.65 12.42 0.12
N LYS A 27 1.56 11.64 0.04
CA LYS A 27 0.19 12.14 0.02
C LYS A 27 -0.76 11.10 0.59
N ILE A 28 -1.78 11.54 1.32
CA ILE A 28 -2.88 10.66 1.72
C ILE A 28 -3.82 10.42 0.52
N LYS A 29 -4.19 9.16 0.30
CA LYS A 29 -5.21 8.75 -0.67
C LYS A 29 -6.33 8.02 0.07
N ASN A 30 -7.53 8.59 0.04
CA ASN A 30 -8.74 7.94 0.54
C ASN A 30 -9.40 7.17 -0.60
N VAL A 31 -9.83 5.95 -0.33
CA VAL A 31 -10.46 5.07 -1.33
C VAL A 31 -11.70 4.41 -0.73
N PRO A 32 -12.75 4.15 -1.54
CA PRO A 32 -13.91 3.40 -1.08
C PRO A 32 -13.60 1.89 -1.00
N LYS A 33 -14.44 1.14 -0.29
CA LYS A 33 -14.45 -0.33 -0.32
C LYS A 33 -14.59 -0.84 -1.76
N GLY A 34 -13.84 -1.88 -2.11
CA GLY A 34 -13.78 -2.48 -3.44
C GLY A 34 -12.88 -1.72 -4.42
N TYR A 35 -12.17 -0.68 -3.96
CA TYR A 35 -11.23 0.04 -4.81
C TYR A 35 -9.95 -0.78 -4.98
N LYS A 36 -9.60 -1.07 -6.24
CA LYS A 36 -8.34 -1.70 -6.59
C LYS A 36 -7.22 -0.65 -6.61
N LEU A 37 -6.29 -0.80 -5.67
CA LEU A 37 -5.12 0.07 -5.55
C LEU A 37 -4.07 -0.25 -6.62
N PHE A 38 -3.90 -1.55 -6.91
CA PHE A 38 -3.02 -2.10 -7.93
C PHE A 38 -3.69 -3.29 -8.59
N ASP A 39 -3.51 -3.45 -9.89
CA ASP A 39 -3.91 -4.64 -10.62
C ASP A 39 -2.71 -5.54 -10.94
N THR A 40 -2.96 -6.85 -10.98
CA THR A 40 -1.96 -7.85 -11.37
C THR A 40 -1.40 -7.52 -12.76
N GLY A 41 -0.07 -7.58 -12.91
CA GLY A 41 0.63 -7.26 -14.15
C GLY A 41 0.96 -5.77 -14.33
N GLU A 42 0.50 -4.88 -13.45
CA GLU A 42 0.93 -3.48 -13.48
C GLU A 42 2.37 -3.32 -12.98
N ASN A 43 3.06 -2.31 -13.51
CA ASN A 43 4.41 -1.97 -13.05
C ASN A 43 4.35 -1.01 -11.85
N PRO A 44 5.24 -1.17 -10.85
CA PRO A 44 5.30 -0.29 -9.69
C PRO A 44 5.62 1.15 -10.08
N THR A 45 4.77 2.09 -9.65
CA THR A 45 4.98 3.54 -9.86
C THR A 45 4.96 4.35 -8.56
N GLN A 46 4.50 3.73 -7.47
CA GLN A 46 4.36 4.34 -6.16
C GLN A 46 4.46 3.26 -5.09
N ILE A 47 4.88 3.66 -3.88
CA ILE A 47 4.81 2.84 -2.68
C ILE A 47 3.62 3.31 -1.86
N CYS A 48 2.76 2.38 -1.45
CA CYS A 48 1.61 2.69 -0.61
C CYS A 48 1.75 1.99 0.75
N LEU A 49 1.47 2.73 1.81
CA LEU A 49 1.45 2.24 3.18
C LEU A 49 0.02 2.38 3.72
N LEU A 50 -0.43 1.40 4.48
CA LEU A 50 -1.75 1.43 5.09
C LEU A 50 -1.79 2.52 6.16
N VAL A 51 -2.72 3.48 6.04
CA VAL A 51 -2.97 4.48 7.10
C VAL A 51 -4.08 3.99 8.04
N ASN A 52 -5.17 3.50 7.47
CA ASN A 52 -6.32 2.96 8.20
C ASN A 52 -7.20 2.14 7.25
N GLY A 53 -7.89 1.12 7.78
CA GLY A 53 -8.79 0.26 7.03
C GLY A 53 -8.26 -1.17 6.90
N VAL A 54 -8.82 -1.91 5.95
CA VAL A 54 -8.46 -3.29 5.64
C VAL A 54 -8.23 -3.36 4.14
N PHE A 55 -7.17 -4.03 3.71
CA PHE A 55 -6.94 -4.34 2.31
C PHE A 55 -6.68 -5.83 2.16
N ARG A 56 -7.03 -6.40 1.00
CA ARG A 56 -6.69 -7.77 0.62
C ARG A 56 -5.77 -7.79 -0.60
N GLY A 57 -4.86 -8.75 -0.62
CA GLY A 57 -4.12 -9.14 -1.81
C GLY A 57 -4.67 -10.45 -2.36
N PHE A 58 -4.94 -10.52 -3.66
CA PHE A 58 -5.48 -11.73 -4.29
C PHE A 58 -4.98 -11.89 -5.73
N PHE A 59 -5.08 -13.12 -6.24
CA PHE A 59 -4.85 -13.47 -7.64
C PHE A 59 -5.95 -14.39 -8.15
N LEU A 60 -5.98 -14.62 -9.46
CA LEU A 60 -6.89 -15.58 -10.09
C LEU A 60 -6.18 -16.91 -10.31
N ASP A 61 -6.81 -18.02 -9.93
CA ASP A 61 -6.35 -19.35 -10.30
C ASP A 61 -6.60 -19.64 -11.80
N ALA A 62 -6.24 -20.84 -12.25
CA ALA A 62 -6.40 -21.25 -13.64
C ALA A 62 -7.86 -21.30 -14.13
N ASP A 63 -8.83 -21.42 -13.21
CA ASP A 63 -10.26 -21.45 -13.50
C ASP A 63 -10.90 -20.04 -13.37
N GLY A 64 -10.11 -19.02 -12.99
CA GLY A 64 -10.56 -17.65 -12.83
C GLY A 64 -11.16 -17.35 -11.46
N ASN A 65 -10.98 -18.21 -10.45
CA ASN A 65 -11.45 -17.95 -9.10
C ASN A 65 -10.47 -17.05 -8.34
N GLU A 66 -11.00 -16.11 -7.54
CA GLU A 66 -10.17 -15.30 -6.65
C GLU A 66 -9.62 -16.12 -5.48
N ILE A 67 -8.29 -16.14 -5.36
CA ILE A 67 -7.57 -16.70 -4.22
C ILE A 67 -6.98 -15.55 -3.42
N THR A 68 -7.48 -15.33 -2.20
CA THR A 68 -6.93 -14.31 -1.29
C THR A 68 -5.63 -14.84 -0.70
N ASP A 69 -4.53 -14.13 -0.98
CA ASP A 69 -3.20 -14.44 -0.47
C ASP A 69 -2.97 -13.81 0.91
N CYS A 70 -3.37 -12.54 1.08
CA CYS A 70 -3.12 -11.81 2.32
C CYS A 70 -4.21 -10.78 2.67
N LEU A 71 -4.25 -10.40 3.95
CA LEU A 71 -5.04 -9.30 4.49
C LEU A 71 -4.13 -8.37 5.29
N VAL A 72 -4.20 -7.07 5.02
CA VAL A 72 -3.40 -6.03 5.70
C VAL A 72 -4.34 -5.11 6.48
N ILE A 73 -4.12 -5.04 7.79
CA ILE A 73 -4.97 -4.27 8.73
C ILE A 73 -4.17 -3.33 9.64
N THR A 74 -2.85 -3.44 9.63
CA THR A 74 -1.96 -2.71 10.54
C THR A 74 -1.46 -1.43 9.90
N PRO A 75 -1.71 -0.24 10.50
CA PRO A 75 -1.13 1.00 10.01
C PRO A 75 0.40 0.92 9.88
N GLY A 76 0.94 1.51 8.82
CA GLY A 76 2.36 1.48 8.49
C GLY A 76 2.80 0.29 7.65
N TYR A 77 1.99 -0.77 7.54
CA TYR A 77 2.34 -1.93 6.71
C TYR A 77 2.23 -1.58 5.22
N PRO A 78 3.14 -2.10 4.37
CA PRO A 78 3.07 -1.87 2.94
C PRO A 78 1.83 -2.53 2.32
N LEU A 79 1.20 -1.82 1.40
CA LEU A 79 0.13 -2.32 0.53
C LEU A 79 0.70 -2.74 -0.84
N MET A 80 1.95 -3.20 -0.86
CA MET A 80 2.66 -3.57 -2.08
C MET A 80 2.48 -5.06 -2.36
N PRO A 81 2.10 -5.46 -3.60
CA PRO A 81 2.04 -6.86 -4.02
C PRO A 81 3.37 -7.60 -3.84
N ASP A 82 4.46 -6.94 -4.22
CA ASP A 82 5.79 -7.52 -4.28
C ASP A 82 6.84 -6.56 -3.71
N SER A 83 7.93 -7.11 -3.16
CA SER A 83 9.06 -6.33 -2.67
C SER A 83 10.00 -5.86 -3.80
N ASN A 84 9.93 -6.48 -4.98
CA ASN A 84 10.77 -6.12 -6.11
C ASN A 84 10.07 -5.08 -6.99
N LEU A 85 10.55 -3.84 -6.93
CA LEU A 85 9.95 -2.72 -7.66
C LEU A 85 10.27 -2.68 -9.16
N ASN A 86 11.08 -3.63 -9.66
CA ASN A 86 11.49 -3.70 -11.07
C ASN A 86 10.73 -4.76 -11.86
N VAL A 87 9.76 -5.43 -11.24
CA VAL A 87 8.91 -6.43 -11.89
C VAL A 87 7.45 -6.03 -11.75
N SER A 88 6.62 -6.52 -12.67
CA SER A 88 5.19 -6.32 -12.62
C SER A 88 4.58 -7.06 -11.42
N PHE A 89 3.49 -6.53 -10.89
CA PHE A 89 2.83 -7.07 -9.70
C PHE A 89 2.26 -8.46 -9.95
N SER A 90 2.47 -9.35 -8.98
CA SER A 90 1.95 -10.73 -8.99
C SER A 90 0.52 -10.84 -8.44
N LEU A 91 0.04 -9.80 -7.74
CA LEU A 91 -1.25 -9.75 -7.07
C LEU A 91 -1.99 -8.44 -7.35
N THR A 92 -3.32 -8.48 -7.23
CA THR A 92 -4.19 -7.31 -7.13
C THR A 92 -4.36 -6.93 -5.66
N ILE A 93 -4.31 -5.63 -5.34
CA ILE A 93 -4.55 -5.10 -3.98
C ILE A 93 -5.84 -4.31 -3.98
N GLU A 94 -6.75 -4.61 -3.05
CA GLU A 94 -8.10 -4.05 -2.99
C GLU A 94 -8.51 -3.68 -1.56
N ALA A 95 -9.22 -2.56 -1.41
CA ALA A 95 -9.77 -2.06 -0.14
C ALA A 95 -11.10 -2.73 0.29
#